data_AF-A0A009R4N8-F1
#
_entry.id   AF-A0A009R4N8-F1
#
_cell.length_a   1.000
_cell.length_b   1.000
_cell.length_c   1.000
_cell.angle_alpha   90.00
_cell.angle_beta   90.00
_cell.angle_gamma   90.00
#
_symmetry.space_group_name_H-M   'P 1'
#
loop_
_entity.id
_entity.type
_entity.pdbx_description
1 polymer ?
#
loop_
_entity_poly.entity_id
_entity_poly.type
_entity_poly.pdbx_seq_one_letter_code
_entity_poly.pdbx_strand_id
1 'polypeptide(L)'
;MKLIYTRIAAAAALEVGTIANPDYYEYPNRSAEEVIIYGDYPKIQNDYEALDIPVEIRKLEEPVKTTLATVNVAVGITPELQEVIDQAKADCEKVVEENGQLKQKIEILEQASGDSSELISENSRLKDALLQADNATKAAEGKVVSIQAEFDAFKNDVAAMHARIAELEAGKASENPATETSTNDFENWSNDQLKEYLASKNIGYKPTASKAELLKLIPKE
;
A
#
# COMPACT_ATOMS: atom_id res chain seq x y z
N MET A 1 95.72 -2.57 32.96
CA MET A 1 94.24 -2.63 32.76
C MET A 1 93.83 -4.01 32.25
N LYS A 2 92.81 -4.65 32.85
CA LYS A 2 92.24 -5.93 32.37
C LYS A 2 91.21 -5.70 31.27
N LEU A 3 91.35 -6.37 30.13
CA LEU A 3 90.41 -6.28 29.01
C LEU A 3 89.71 -7.62 28.79
N ILE A 4 88.39 -7.61 28.63
CA ILE A 4 87.58 -8.82 28.53
C ILE A 4 86.78 -8.77 27.23
N TYR A 5 87.10 -9.66 26.29
CA TYR A 5 86.36 -9.80 25.04
C TYR A 5 85.23 -10.82 25.19
N THR A 6 83.98 -10.38 25.09
CA THR A 6 82.80 -11.27 25.06
C THR A 6 81.66 -10.64 24.27
N ARG A 7 80.89 -11.46 23.55
CA ARG A 7 79.59 -11.04 22.96
C ARG A 7 78.45 -11.03 23.98
N ILE A 8 78.62 -11.74 25.09
CA ILE A 8 77.61 -11.90 26.15
C ILE A 8 78.18 -11.26 27.41
N ALA A 9 77.82 -10.01 27.70
CA ALA A 9 78.30 -9.29 28.88
C ALA A 9 78.00 -10.05 30.19
N ALA A 10 76.87 -10.77 30.25
CA ALA A 10 76.50 -11.61 31.39
C ALA A 10 77.52 -12.73 31.68
N ALA A 11 78.24 -13.24 30.66
CA ALA A 11 79.27 -14.26 30.86
C ALA A 11 80.50 -13.73 31.62
N ALA A 12 80.70 -12.41 31.63
CA ALA A 12 81.76 -11.72 32.35
C ALA A 12 81.24 -10.94 33.58
N ALA A 13 80.00 -11.19 34.04
CA ALA A 13 79.37 -10.42 35.10
C ALA A 13 80.11 -10.44 36.46
N LEU A 14 80.93 -11.47 36.69
CA LEU A 14 81.75 -11.62 37.90
C LEU A 14 83.21 -11.15 37.70
N GLU A 15 83.58 -10.75 36.49
CA GLU A 15 84.93 -10.28 36.17
C GLU A 15 85.04 -8.78 36.37
N VAL A 16 86.17 -8.34 36.93
CA VAL A 16 86.48 -6.91 37.13
C VAL A 16 87.45 -6.48 36.03
N GLY A 17 86.95 -5.74 35.03
CA GLY A 17 87.75 -5.26 33.91
C GLY A 17 86.91 -4.50 32.88
N THR A 18 87.56 -4.01 31.84
CA THR A 18 86.87 -3.34 30.73
C THR A 18 86.35 -4.40 29.76
N ILE A 19 85.03 -4.47 29.60
CA ILE A 19 84.39 -5.38 28.65
C ILE A 19 84.37 -4.75 27.27
N ALA A 20 84.87 -5.48 26.28
CA ALA A 20 84.88 -5.12 24.87
C ALA A 20 84.15 -6.18 24.04
N ASN A 21 83.46 -5.76 22.98
CA ASN A 21 82.86 -6.71 22.04
C ASN A 21 83.94 -7.16 21.04
N PRO A 22 84.22 -8.48 20.91
CA PRO A 22 85.21 -8.98 19.95
C PRO A 22 84.87 -8.64 18.49
N ASP A 23 83.60 -8.37 18.16
CA ASP A 23 83.20 -7.99 16.79
C ASP A 23 83.70 -6.61 16.36
N TYR A 24 84.04 -5.75 17.33
CA TYR A 24 84.59 -4.41 17.06
C TYR A 24 86.12 -4.37 17.23
N TYR A 25 86.77 -5.54 17.26
CA TYR A 25 88.21 -5.60 17.41
C TYR A 25 88.93 -5.28 16.10
N GLU A 26 89.64 -4.15 16.09
CA GLU A 26 90.51 -3.79 14.96
C GLU A 26 92.00 -4.03 15.29
N TYR A 27 92.48 -3.48 16.41
CA TYR A 27 93.88 -3.52 16.83
C TYR A 27 94.01 -3.72 18.36
N PRO A 28 95.13 -4.29 18.86
CA PRO A 28 95.33 -4.50 20.29
C PRO A 28 95.50 -3.18 21.04
N ASN A 29 94.76 -3.04 22.14
CA ASN A 29 94.95 -1.95 23.08
C ASN A 29 96.25 -2.16 23.88
N ARG A 30 97.28 -1.36 23.58
CA ARG A 30 98.62 -1.44 24.19
C ARG A 30 98.66 -1.07 25.67
N SER A 31 97.58 -0.53 26.24
CA SER A 31 97.45 -0.26 27.68
C SER A 31 96.85 -1.44 28.45
N ALA A 32 96.52 -2.56 27.79
CA ALA A 32 96.10 -3.79 28.45
C ALA A 32 97.30 -4.47 29.13
N GLU A 33 97.09 -4.95 30.34
CA GLU A 33 98.07 -5.74 31.11
C GLU A 33 97.72 -7.24 31.08
N GLU A 34 96.43 -7.56 30.90
CA GLU A 34 95.93 -8.92 30.76
C GLU A 34 94.63 -8.91 29.94
N VAL A 35 94.39 -9.99 29.19
CA VAL A 35 93.23 -10.12 28.30
C VAL A 35 92.51 -11.45 28.56
N ILE A 36 91.19 -11.40 28.77
CA ILE A 36 90.34 -12.60 28.78
C ILE A 36 89.49 -12.61 27.51
N ILE A 37 89.43 -13.74 26.82
CA ILE A 37 88.64 -13.94 25.61
C ILE A 37 87.61 -15.04 25.87
N TYR A 38 86.33 -14.67 25.88
CA TYR A 38 85.21 -15.61 25.94
C TYR A 38 84.78 -16.02 24.54
N GLY A 39 85.13 -17.24 24.12
CA GLY A 39 84.90 -17.77 22.78
C GLY A 39 86.19 -17.94 21.97
N ASP A 40 86.03 -18.33 20.71
CA ASP A 40 87.14 -18.59 19.78
C ASP A 40 87.41 -17.36 18.89
N TYR A 41 88.42 -16.56 19.24
CA TYR A 41 88.81 -15.35 18.51
C TYR A 41 90.33 -15.32 18.28
N PRO A 42 90.85 -16.13 17.34
CA PRO A 42 92.29 -16.33 17.17
C PRO A 42 93.04 -15.06 16.75
N LYS A 43 92.39 -14.14 16.03
CA LYS A 43 93.00 -12.84 15.69
C LYS A 43 93.34 -12.03 16.94
N ILE A 44 92.38 -11.92 17.86
CA ILE A 44 92.55 -11.15 19.10
C ILE A 44 93.66 -11.78 19.94
N GLN A 45 93.62 -13.10 20.10
CA GLN A 45 94.65 -13.84 20.82
C GLN A 45 96.05 -13.58 20.26
N ASN A 46 96.25 -13.82 18.96
CA ASN A 46 97.55 -13.68 18.31
C ASN A 46 98.09 -12.24 18.40
N ASP A 47 97.23 -11.24 18.23
CA ASP A 47 97.63 -9.83 18.26
C ASP A 47 98.10 -9.38 19.66
N TYR A 48 97.54 -9.95 20.74
CA TYR A 48 98.00 -9.69 22.11
C TYR A 48 99.20 -10.54 22.53
N GLU A 49 99.26 -11.80 22.09
CA GLU A 49 100.44 -12.66 22.29
C GLU A 49 101.68 -12.10 21.59
N ALA A 50 101.54 -11.52 20.40
CA ALA A 50 102.62 -10.83 19.68
C ALA A 50 103.16 -9.58 20.41
N LEU A 51 102.42 -9.08 21.41
CA LEU A 51 102.82 -7.97 22.28
C LEU A 51 103.31 -8.44 23.66
N ASP A 52 103.50 -9.74 23.86
CA ASP A 52 103.84 -10.37 25.15
C ASP A 52 102.82 -10.05 26.27
N ILE A 53 101.56 -9.77 25.90
CA ILE A 53 100.47 -9.54 26.86
C ILE A 53 99.76 -10.88 27.13
N PRO A 54 99.58 -11.29 28.41
CA PRO A 54 98.95 -12.57 28.74
C PRO A 54 97.48 -12.62 28.31
N VAL A 55 97.10 -13.73 27.65
CA VAL A 55 95.74 -14.00 27.15
C VAL A 55 95.17 -15.27 27.78
N GLU A 56 93.97 -15.19 28.36
CA GLU A 56 93.21 -16.33 28.89
C GLU A 56 91.97 -16.59 28.02
N ILE A 57 91.79 -17.82 27.52
CA ILE A 57 90.62 -18.20 26.72
C ILE A 57 89.63 -18.97 27.57
N ARG A 58 88.36 -18.55 27.56
CA ARG A 58 87.25 -19.18 28.28
C ARG A 58 86.12 -19.57 27.31
N LYS A 59 85.45 -20.68 27.60
CA LYS A 59 84.29 -21.12 26.81
C LYS A 59 83.04 -20.34 27.22
N LEU A 60 82.26 -19.90 26.24
CA LEU A 60 80.90 -19.38 26.47
C LEU A 60 79.96 -20.57 26.66
N GLU A 61 79.41 -20.74 27.86
CA GLU A 61 78.31 -21.69 28.08
C GLU A 61 77.03 -21.14 27.42
N GLU A 62 76.35 -21.97 26.64
CA GLU A 62 75.12 -21.56 25.94
C GLU A 62 73.97 -21.31 26.94
N PRO A 63 73.19 -20.23 26.77
CA PRO A 63 72.06 -19.96 27.65
C PRO A 63 70.98 -21.05 27.51
N VAL A 64 70.54 -21.60 28.63
CA VAL A 64 69.40 -22.55 28.70
C VAL A 64 68.18 -21.87 28.08
N LYS A 65 67.69 -22.38 26.94
CA LYS A 65 66.49 -21.89 26.28
C LYS A 65 65.28 -22.05 27.20
N THR A 66 64.77 -20.95 27.75
CA THR A 66 63.46 -20.92 28.38
C THR A 66 62.38 -20.87 27.30
N THR A 67 61.49 -21.86 27.30
CA THR A 67 60.30 -21.89 26.43
C THR A 67 59.33 -20.76 26.81
N LEU A 68 59.02 -19.88 25.86
CA LEU A 68 57.95 -18.88 25.99
C LEU A 68 56.61 -19.58 26.27
N ALA A 69 55.95 -19.21 27.36
CA ALA A 69 54.54 -19.58 27.58
C ALA A 69 53.66 -18.71 26.67
N THR A 70 53.03 -19.31 25.67
CA THR A 70 51.96 -18.68 24.88
C THR A 70 50.71 -18.50 25.75
N VAL A 71 50.35 -17.25 26.04
CA VAL A 71 49.06 -16.90 26.67
C VAL A 71 48.03 -16.75 25.57
N ASN A 72 47.14 -17.74 25.42
CA ASN A 72 45.94 -17.61 24.58
C ASN A 72 44.92 -16.72 25.32
N VAL A 73 44.77 -15.46 24.90
CA VAL A 73 43.67 -14.60 25.36
C VAL A 73 42.43 -14.96 24.54
N ALA A 74 41.48 -15.69 25.13
CA ALA A 74 40.17 -15.91 24.54
C ALA A 74 39.36 -14.59 24.61
N VAL A 75 39.29 -13.87 23.49
CA VAL A 75 38.40 -12.71 23.34
C VAL A 75 36.99 -13.23 23.09
N GLY A 76 36.30 -13.66 24.17
CA GLY A 76 34.87 -13.92 24.15
C GLY A 76 34.07 -12.64 24.41
N ILE A 77 32.85 -12.54 23.87
CA ILE A 77 31.89 -11.50 24.25
C ILE A 77 31.63 -11.65 25.75
N THR A 78 31.75 -10.56 26.51
CA THR A 78 31.45 -10.63 27.96
C THR A 78 29.95 -10.87 28.17
N PRO A 79 29.54 -11.58 29.24
CA PRO A 79 28.13 -11.87 29.49
C PRO A 79 27.23 -10.63 29.49
N GLU A 80 27.74 -9.50 29.96
CA GLU A 80 27.02 -8.22 30.00
C GLU A 80 26.74 -7.67 28.60
N LEU A 81 27.70 -7.83 27.68
CA LEU A 81 27.50 -7.42 26.29
C LEU A 81 26.51 -8.35 25.57
N GLN A 82 26.49 -9.63 25.93
CA GLN A 82 25.52 -10.59 25.38
C GLN A 82 24.08 -10.26 25.83
N GLU A 83 23.88 -9.93 27.10
CA GLU A 83 22.57 -9.53 27.64
C GLU A 83 22.03 -8.26 26.94
N VAL A 84 22.89 -7.26 26.73
CA VAL A 84 22.51 -6.04 25.98
C VAL A 84 22.13 -6.34 24.54
N ILE A 85 22.84 -7.25 23.88
CA ILE A 85 22.54 -7.67 22.49
C ILE A 85 21.17 -8.37 22.43
N ASP A 86 20.89 -9.27 23.38
CA ASP A 86 19.64 -10.03 23.39
C ASP A 86 18.45 -9.13 23.73
N GLN A 87 18.62 -8.18 24.67
CA GLN A 87 17.61 -7.16 24.95
C GLN A 87 17.35 -6.27 23.74
N ALA A 88 18.40 -5.81 23.06
CA ALA A 88 18.26 -4.98 21.86
C ALA A 88 17.53 -5.71 20.73
N LYS A 89 17.75 -7.03 20.57
CA LYS A 89 16.97 -7.86 19.63
C LYS A 89 15.50 -7.93 20.02
N ALA A 90 15.20 -8.20 21.29
CA ALA A 90 13.83 -8.25 21.78
C ALA A 90 13.08 -6.92 21.57
N ASP A 91 13.75 -5.79 21.83
CA ASP A 91 13.19 -4.46 21.60
C ASP A 91 12.94 -4.21 20.10
N CYS A 92 13.86 -4.64 19.23
CA CYS A 92 13.67 -4.53 17.78
C CYS A 92 12.47 -5.37 17.30
N GLU A 93 12.33 -6.61 17.77
CA GLU A 93 11.19 -7.48 17.44
C GLU A 93 9.86 -6.83 17.86
N LYS A 94 9.81 -6.28 19.07
CA LYS A 94 8.63 -5.56 19.58
C LYS A 94 8.28 -4.35 18.71
N VAL A 95 9.27 -3.52 18.36
CA VAL A 95 9.06 -2.34 17.51
C VAL A 95 8.60 -2.73 16.10
N VAL A 96 9.07 -3.86 15.57
CA VAL A 96 8.60 -4.38 14.28
C VAL A 96 7.13 -4.80 14.36
N GLU A 97 6.73 -5.49 15.42
CA GLU A 97 5.33 -5.88 15.63
C GLU A 97 4.41 -4.66 15.80
N GLU A 98 4.80 -3.70 16.64
CA GLU A 98 4.05 -2.46 16.86
C GLU A 98 3.90 -1.65 15.55
N ASN A 99 4.96 -1.55 14.75
CA ASN A 99 4.89 -0.91 13.42
C ASN A 99 3.93 -1.63 12.47
N GLY A 100 3.87 -2.97 12.53
CA GLY A 100 2.90 -3.76 11.76
C GLY A 100 1.47 -3.42 12.16
N GLN A 101 1.18 -3.39 13.46
CA GLN A 101 -0.14 -3.02 13.97
C GLN A 101 -0.52 -1.57 13.65
N LEU A 102 0.43 -0.64 13.75
CA LEU A 102 0.20 0.78 13.42
C LEU A 102 -0.13 0.97 11.95
N LYS A 103 0.57 0.27 11.04
CA LYS A 103 0.23 0.30 9.61
C LYS A 103 -1.19 -0.19 9.33
N GLN A 104 -1.60 -1.30 9.95
CA GLN A 104 -2.98 -1.79 9.81
C GLN A 104 -4.02 -0.78 10.33
N LYS A 105 -3.74 -0.13 11.46
CA LYS A 105 -4.63 0.93 11.99
C LYS A 105 -4.74 2.12 11.06
N ILE A 106 -3.64 2.54 10.42
CA ILE A 106 -3.64 3.63 9.44
C ILE A 106 -4.53 3.27 8.24
N GLU A 107 -4.36 2.08 7.69
CA GLU A 107 -5.16 1.60 6.54
C GLU A 107 -6.67 1.58 6.86
N ILE A 108 -7.04 1.10 8.05
CA ILE A 108 -8.44 1.13 8.51
C ILE A 108 -8.97 2.56 8.63
N LEU A 109 -8.17 3.48 9.16
CA LEU A 109 -8.58 4.88 9.32
C LEU A 109 -8.71 5.61 7.99
N GLU A 110 -7.81 5.33 7.03
CA GLU A 110 -7.90 5.88 5.67
C GLU A 110 -9.17 5.40 4.96
N GLN A 111 -9.49 4.11 5.06
CA GLN A 111 -10.74 3.56 4.52
C GLN A 111 -11.96 4.21 5.19
N ALA A 112 -11.99 4.29 6.53
CA ALA A 112 -13.10 4.90 7.25
C ALA A 112 -13.28 6.39 6.92
N SER A 113 -12.18 7.11 6.66
CA SER A 113 -12.22 8.49 6.19
C SER A 113 -12.84 8.60 4.79
N GLY A 114 -12.51 7.67 3.88
CA GLY A 114 -13.13 7.57 2.56
C GLY A 114 -14.63 7.34 2.65
N ASP A 115 -15.05 6.31 3.39
CA ASP A 115 -16.45 5.95 3.60
C ASP A 115 -17.24 7.11 4.23
N SER A 116 -16.64 7.82 5.21
CA SER A 116 -17.27 8.98 5.83
C SER A 116 -17.48 10.13 4.85
N SER A 117 -16.54 10.36 3.93
CA SER A 117 -16.68 11.38 2.89
C SER A 117 -17.80 11.04 1.91
N GLU A 118 -17.94 9.78 1.52
CA GLU A 118 -19.03 9.31 0.67
C GLU A 118 -20.40 9.49 1.36
N LEU A 119 -20.51 9.12 2.63
CA LEU A 119 -21.73 9.29 3.42
C LEU A 119 -22.13 10.76 3.55
N ILE A 120 -21.18 11.67 3.74
CA ILE A 120 -21.47 13.13 3.80
C ILE A 120 -22.02 13.63 2.45
N SER A 121 -21.42 13.18 1.34
CA SER A 121 -21.88 13.52 0.00
C SER A 121 -23.30 13.00 -0.26
N GLU A 122 -23.57 11.74 0.12
CA GLU A 122 -24.89 11.14 -0.08
C GLU A 122 -25.94 11.80 0.82
N ASN A 123 -25.60 12.15 2.06
CA ASN A 123 -26.52 12.89 2.94
C ASN A 123 -26.90 14.25 2.35
N SER A 124 -25.94 14.93 1.72
CA SER A 124 -26.19 16.20 1.02
C SER A 124 -27.16 16.01 -0.16
N ARG A 125 -26.93 14.97 -0.99
CA ARG A 125 -27.84 14.61 -2.09
C ARG A 125 -29.25 14.28 -1.61
N LEU A 126 -29.37 13.49 -0.54
CA LEU A 126 -30.66 13.13 0.05
C LEU A 126 -31.40 14.35 0.61
N LYS A 127 -30.68 15.29 1.22
CA LYS A 127 -31.26 16.55 1.70
C LYS A 127 -31.82 17.40 0.56
N ASP A 128 -31.10 17.50 -0.55
CA ASP A 128 -31.56 18.21 -1.74
C ASP A 128 -32.78 17.53 -2.38
N ALA A 129 -32.76 16.19 -2.48
CA ALA A 129 -33.89 15.42 -2.96
C ALA A 129 -35.14 15.58 -2.08
N LEU A 130 -34.95 15.63 -0.76
CA LEU A 130 -36.04 15.86 0.20
C LEU A 130 -36.64 17.25 0.03
N LEU A 131 -35.83 18.28 -0.14
CA LEU A 131 -36.32 19.64 -0.40
C LEU A 131 -37.10 19.72 -1.71
N GLN A 132 -36.64 19.04 -2.76
CA GLN A 132 -37.35 18.98 -4.03
C GLN A 132 -38.71 18.27 -3.88
N ALA A 133 -38.75 17.15 -3.15
CA ALA A 133 -39.98 16.40 -2.90
C ALA A 133 -40.98 17.19 -2.05
N ASP A 134 -40.51 17.91 -1.01
CA ASP A 134 -41.34 18.78 -0.18
C ASP A 134 -41.99 19.90 -1.02
N ASN A 135 -41.20 20.57 -1.87
CA ASN A 135 -41.72 21.61 -2.77
C ASN A 135 -42.73 21.06 -3.78
N ALA A 136 -42.47 19.88 -4.36
CA ALA A 136 -43.40 19.23 -5.27
C ALA A 136 -44.71 18.84 -4.57
N THR A 137 -44.62 18.38 -3.32
CA THR A 137 -45.77 18.02 -2.49
C THR A 137 -46.62 19.26 -2.19
N LYS A 138 -46.01 20.36 -1.74
CA LYS A 138 -46.72 21.64 -1.52
C LYS A 138 -47.41 22.16 -2.78
N ALA A 139 -46.75 22.04 -3.93
CA ALA A 139 -47.35 22.41 -5.21
C ALA A 139 -48.54 21.53 -5.59
N ALA A 140 -48.46 20.22 -5.33
CA ALA A 140 -49.55 19.29 -5.55
C ALA A 140 -50.74 19.55 -4.61
N GLU A 141 -50.47 19.77 -3.32
CA GLU A 141 -51.49 20.14 -2.32
C GLU A 141 -52.23 21.42 -2.72
N GLY A 142 -51.50 22.45 -3.17
CA GLY A 142 -52.13 23.68 -3.67
C GLY A 142 -53.08 23.44 -4.86
N LYS A 143 -52.70 22.57 -5.80
CA LYS A 143 -53.57 22.19 -6.93
C LYS A 143 -54.81 21.42 -6.45
N VAL A 144 -54.65 20.49 -5.51
CA VAL A 144 -55.77 19.72 -4.95
C VAL A 144 -56.77 20.63 -4.27
N VAL A 145 -56.31 21.61 -3.48
CA VAL A 145 -57.19 22.60 -2.84
C VAL A 145 -57.94 23.44 -3.88
N SER A 146 -57.27 23.89 -4.95
CA SER A 146 -57.92 24.63 -6.03
C SER A 146 -59.00 23.79 -6.72
N ILE A 147 -58.67 22.56 -7.10
CA ILE A 147 -59.61 21.64 -7.74
C ILE A 147 -60.80 21.34 -6.83
N GLN A 148 -60.56 21.15 -5.53
CA GLN A 148 -61.63 20.93 -4.56
C GLN A 148 -62.57 22.13 -4.49
N ALA A 149 -62.02 23.35 -4.44
CA ALA A 149 -62.83 24.57 -4.44
C ALA A 149 -63.64 24.74 -5.74
N GLU A 150 -63.03 24.47 -6.90
CA GLU A 150 -63.72 24.48 -8.20
C GLU A 150 -64.82 23.42 -8.27
N PHE A 151 -64.56 22.21 -7.76
CA PHE A 151 -65.54 21.14 -7.70
C PHE A 151 -66.72 21.48 -6.79
N ASP A 152 -66.46 22.07 -5.63
CA ASP A 152 -67.51 22.51 -4.71
C ASP A 152 -68.32 23.67 -5.29
N ALA A 153 -67.68 24.63 -5.98
CA ALA A 153 -68.36 25.69 -6.70
C ALA A 153 -69.25 25.13 -7.83
N PHE A 154 -68.73 24.19 -8.61
CA PHE A 154 -69.48 23.49 -9.66
C PHE A 154 -70.70 22.77 -9.10
N LYS A 155 -70.55 22.01 -8.01
CA LYS A 155 -71.67 21.32 -7.36
C LYS A 155 -72.77 22.26 -6.85
N ASN A 156 -72.40 23.45 -6.43
CA ASN A 156 -73.34 24.42 -5.89
C ASN A 156 -74.06 25.23 -6.98
N ASP A 157 -73.60 25.18 -8.23
CA ASP A 157 -74.27 25.82 -9.38
C ASP A 157 -74.99 24.80 -10.26
N VAL A 158 -76.18 24.40 -9.80
CA VAL A 158 -77.07 23.48 -10.50
C VAL A 158 -77.47 24.01 -11.88
N ALA A 159 -77.60 25.33 -12.06
CA ALA A 159 -77.97 25.93 -13.34
C ALA A 159 -76.84 25.83 -14.36
N ALA A 160 -75.60 26.13 -13.96
CA ALA A 160 -74.42 25.94 -14.80
C ALA A 160 -74.19 24.46 -15.14
N MET A 161 -74.45 23.54 -14.21
CA MET A 161 -74.42 22.10 -14.47
C MET A 161 -75.41 21.69 -15.57
N HIS A 162 -76.67 22.12 -15.48
CA HIS A 162 -77.68 21.84 -16.51
C HIS A 162 -77.31 22.47 -17.86
N ALA A 163 -76.77 23.69 -17.87
CA ALA A 163 -76.29 24.34 -19.09
C ALA A 163 -75.16 23.55 -19.77
N ARG A 164 -74.21 23.03 -18.99
CA ARG A 164 -73.11 22.21 -19.51
C ARG A 164 -73.59 20.84 -20.00
N ILE A 165 -74.56 20.22 -19.32
CA ILE A 165 -75.20 18.99 -19.79
C ILE A 165 -75.88 19.24 -21.14
N ALA A 166 -76.66 20.32 -21.27
CA ALA A 166 -77.32 20.69 -22.52
C ALA A 166 -76.31 20.95 -23.65
N GLU A 167 -75.18 21.60 -23.36
CA GLU A 167 -74.11 21.83 -24.33
C GLU A 167 -73.44 20.51 -24.76
N LEU A 168 -73.18 19.58 -23.84
CA LEU A 168 -72.61 18.27 -24.15
C LEU A 168 -73.57 17.38 -24.93
N GLU A 169 -74.87 17.46 -24.65
CA GLU A 169 -75.93 16.79 -25.41
C GLU A 169 -76.06 17.39 -26.82
N ALA A 170 -75.98 18.72 -26.95
CA ALA A 170 -75.94 19.39 -28.24
C ALA A 170 -74.64 19.09 -29.03
N GLY A 171 -73.51 18.93 -28.35
CA GLY A 171 -72.24 18.50 -28.93
C GLY A 171 -72.29 17.06 -29.45
N LYS A 172 -72.95 16.14 -28.72
CA LYS A 172 -73.25 14.79 -29.22
C LYS A 172 -74.10 14.79 -30.50
N ALA A 173 -74.99 15.78 -30.67
CA ALA A 173 -75.77 15.93 -31.90
C ALA A 173 -74.91 16.31 -33.12
N SER A 174 -73.66 16.75 -32.94
CA SER A 174 -72.72 17.04 -34.04
C SER A 174 -71.76 15.89 -34.37
N GLU A 175 -71.63 14.85 -33.53
CA GLU A 175 -70.76 13.69 -33.80
C GLU A 175 -71.51 12.40 -34.20
N ASN A 176 -72.85 12.38 -34.19
CA ASN A 176 -73.59 11.38 -34.95
C ASN A 176 -75.05 11.80 -35.09
N PRO A 177 -75.55 12.15 -36.29
CA PRO A 177 -76.98 12.04 -36.51
C PRO A 177 -77.27 10.54 -36.58
N ALA A 178 -77.61 9.93 -35.44
CA ALA A 178 -78.39 8.72 -35.44
C ALA A 178 -79.78 9.07 -35.97
N THR A 179 -79.88 9.28 -37.28
CA THR A 179 -81.16 9.25 -37.99
C THR A 179 -81.63 7.81 -37.97
N GLU A 180 -82.52 7.52 -37.02
CA GLU A 180 -83.53 6.48 -37.19
C GLU A 180 -84.38 6.85 -38.40
N THR A 181 -83.93 6.45 -39.60
CA THR A 181 -84.73 6.46 -40.82
C THR A 181 -84.60 5.10 -41.47
N SER A 182 -85.68 4.33 -41.36
CA SER A 182 -85.93 3.05 -42.02
C SER A 182 -85.92 3.20 -43.55
N THR A 183 -84.74 3.35 -44.13
CA THR A 183 -84.40 3.13 -45.55
C THR A 183 -82.88 3.26 -45.67
N ASN A 184 -82.16 2.25 -45.21
CA ASN A 184 -80.70 2.23 -45.34
C ASN A 184 -80.34 2.08 -46.83
N ASP A 185 -79.95 3.19 -47.46
CA ASP A 185 -79.37 3.20 -48.80
C ASP A 185 -77.92 2.70 -48.76
N PHE A 186 -77.78 1.39 -48.56
CA PHE A 186 -76.48 0.74 -48.46
C PHE A 186 -75.65 0.90 -49.74
N GLU A 187 -76.28 1.14 -50.89
CA GLU A 187 -75.61 1.35 -52.17
C GLU A 187 -74.73 2.60 -52.16
N ASN A 188 -75.03 3.58 -51.31
CA ASN A 188 -74.24 4.80 -51.15
C ASN A 188 -73.17 4.73 -50.05
N TRP A 189 -73.08 3.63 -49.29
CA TRP A 189 -72.09 3.50 -48.23
C TRP A 189 -70.67 3.21 -48.76
N SER A 190 -69.65 3.65 -48.01
CA SER A 190 -68.26 3.26 -48.27
C SER A 190 -68.01 1.78 -47.91
N ASN A 191 -66.92 1.22 -48.40
CA ASN A 191 -66.56 -0.18 -48.11
C ASN A 191 -66.36 -0.42 -46.59
N ASP A 192 -65.78 0.56 -45.89
CA ASP A 192 -65.53 0.47 -44.44
C ASP A 192 -66.82 0.52 -43.62
N GLN A 193 -67.76 1.39 -43.98
CA GLN A 193 -69.08 1.45 -43.33
C GLN A 193 -69.87 0.15 -43.51
N LEU A 194 -69.79 -0.47 -44.69
CA LEU A 194 -70.43 -1.77 -44.95
C LEU A 194 -69.78 -2.88 -44.11
N LYS A 195 -68.46 -2.89 -43.99
CA LYS A 195 -67.72 -3.85 -43.16
C LYS A 195 -68.04 -3.72 -41.67
N GLU A 196 -68.12 -2.49 -41.18
CA GLU A 196 -68.47 -2.20 -39.78
C GLU A 196 -69.89 -2.64 -39.46
N TYR A 197 -70.84 -2.37 -40.35
CA TYR A 197 -72.22 -2.83 -40.18
C TYR A 197 -72.35 -4.35 -40.21
N LEU A 198 -71.71 -5.04 -41.17
CA LEU A 198 -71.70 -6.50 -41.21
C LEU A 198 -71.05 -7.09 -39.95
N ALA A 199 -69.97 -6.49 -39.44
CA ALA A 199 -69.37 -6.88 -38.17
C ALA A 199 -70.33 -6.67 -36.98
N SER A 200 -71.05 -5.55 -36.94
CA SER A 200 -72.06 -5.26 -35.90
C SER A 200 -73.21 -6.27 -35.89
N LYS A 201 -73.55 -6.83 -37.06
CA LYS A 201 -74.58 -7.86 -37.24
C LYS A 201 -74.01 -9.28 -37.15
N ASN A 202 -72.72 -9.42 -36.83
CA ASN A 202 -72.00 -10.68 -36.74
C ASN A 202 -72.04 -11.51 -38.04
N ILE A 203 -72.04 -10.82 -39.19
CA ILE A 203 -72.02 -11.41 -40.54
C ILE A 203 -70.57 -11.44 -41.03
N GLY A 204 -70.04 -12.64 -41.27
CA GLY A 204 -68.68 -12.84 -41.76
C GLY A 204 -68.51 -12.37 -43.21
N TYR A 205 -67.44 -11.64 -43.48
CA TYR A 205 -67.04 -11.20 -44.82
C TYR A 205 -65.54 -11.44 -45.04
N LYS A 206 -65.12 -11.52 -46.31
CA LYS A 206 -63.69 -11.56 -46.64
C LYS A 206 -63.10 -10.16 -46.47
N PRO A 207 -61.92 -9.98 -45.83
CA PRO A 207 -61.31 -8.66 -45.65
C PRO A 207 -61.07 -7.89 -46.97
N THR A 208 -60.85 -8.63 -48.07
CA THR A 208 -60.63 -8.10 -49.42
C THR A 208 -61.91 -7.97 -50.26
N ALA A 209 -63.09 -8.15 -49.64
CA ALA A 209 -64.36 -8.09 -50.37
C ALA A 209 -64.60 -6.70 -50.97
N SER A 210 -65.00 -6.69 -52.24
CA SER A 210 -65.42 -5.49 -52.97
C SER A 210 -66.76 -4.98 -52.45
N LYS A 211 -67.07 -3.71 -52.71
CA LYS A 211 -68.33 -3.08 -52.28
C LYS A 211 -69.56 -3.87 -52.76
N ALA A 212 -69.53 -4.37 -54.00
CA ALA A 212 -70.62 -5.17 -54.56
C ALA A 212 -70.78 -6.54 -53.88
N GLU A 213 -69.71 -7.12 -53.34
CA GLU A 213 -69.78 -8.37 -52.57
C GLU A 213 -70.32 -8.13 -51.16
N LEU A 214 -69.91 -7.04 -50.51
CA LEU A 214 -70.41 -6.66 -49.18
C LEU A 214 -71.91 -6.36 -49.21
N LEU A 215 -72.39 -5.67 -50.25
CA LEU A 215 -73.81 -5.37 -50.42
C LEU A 215 -74.68 -6.63 -50.54
N LYS A 216 -74.15 -7.72 -51.11
CA LYS A 216 -74.88 -9.00 -51.21
C LYS A 216 -75.02 -9.72 -49.87
N LEU A 217 -74.16 -9.41 -48.90
CA LEU A 217 -74.20 -10.02 -47.57
C LEU A 217 -75.19 -9.33 -46.63
N ILE A 218 -75.71 -8.18 -47.04
CA ILE A 218 -76.72 -7.46 -46.27
C ILE A 218 -78.04 -8.24 -46.36
N PRO A 219 -78.64 -8.64 -45.22
CA PRO A 219 -79.93 -9.29 -45.21
C PRO A 219 -80.97 -8.40 -45.89
N LYS A 220 -81.64 -8.94 -46.90
CA LYS A 220 -82.82 -8.30 -47.47
C LYS A 220 -83.99 -8.62 -46.54
N GLU A 221 -84.74 -7.60 -46.15
CA GLU A 221 -86.04 -7.78 -45.49
C GLU A 221 -87.03 -8.50 -46.42
#